data_AF-A0A358D6M7-F1
#
_entry.id   AF-A0A358D6M7-F1
#
_cell.length_a   1.000
_cell.length_b   1.000
_cell.length_c   1.000
_cell.angle_alpha   90.00
_cell.angle_beta   90.00
_cell.angle_gamma   90.00
#
_symmetry.space_group_name_H-M   'P 1'
#
loop_
_entity.id
_entity.type
_entity.pdbx_description
1 polymer ?
#
loop_
_entity_poly.entity_id
_entity_poly.type
_entity_poly.pdbx_seq_one_letter_code
_entity_poly.pdbx_strand_id
1 'polypeptide(L)'
;MAGREQTVQVQGHRLRLTNLDKVLYPATGTTKGEVIDYYSRIAPAILPLLAGRPVTRKRWPDGVGDAEHPGMSFFTKDLERGAPEWLPRMPIEHSSGTKTYPLIDSQAALVWLGQVASLELHVPQWRFGPDGSPANPDRLVLDLDPGPGIGLAECAEVARLVREILRGMSLESIPVTSGSKGIHLYAPLPGTLTSEAASNLARELARALEADHPDLVVSSMSKAVRAGKVFLDWSQNNGKKTTISPYSLRGREHPTVAAPRTWDELEDPQLRHLLFSEVLERAAAGIAPFFGTSTPAALDRYREKRDAARTPEPVPDAGSRPAARGDGDPPRFVVQEHHASRLHFDLRLERDGVLVSWAVPRGIPESPDRNNLAVMTEDHPIEYLTFHGTIPQGEYGAGTMTVWDTGTYETEKWRADEVIFR
;
A
#
# COMPACT_ATOMS: atom_id res chain seq x y z
N MET A 1 -25.17 -17.26 -32.56
CA MET A 1 -24.77 -18.53 -31.93
C MET A 1 -24.98 -18.38 -30.43
N ALA A 2 -25.94 -19.09 -29.84
CA ALA A 2 -26.10 -19.12 -28.38
C ALA A 2 -24.80 -19.69 -27.79
N GLY A 3 -24.07 -18.88 -27.01
CA GLY A 3 -22.78 -19.31 -26.47
C GLY A 3 -22.96 -20.52 -25.57
N ARG A 4 -22.04 -21.49 -25.67
CA ARG A 4 -22.02 -22.68 -24.80
C ARG A 4 -22.04 -22.23 -23.34
N GLU A 5 -23.08 -22.63 -22.62
CA GLU A 5 -23.19 -22.48 -21.18
C GLU A 5 -22.57 -23.71 -20.52
N GLN A 6 -21.79 -23.47 -19.46
CA GLN A 6 -21.14 -24.52 -18.68
C GLN A 6 -21.41 -24.26 -17.20
N THR A 7 -21.83 -25.29 -16.49
CA THR A 7 -21.89 -25.26 -15.03
C THR A 7 -20.61 -25.88 -14.48
N VAL A 8 -19.91 -25.15 -13.62
CA VAL A 8 -18.70 -25.63 -12.93
C VAL A 8 -18.90 -25.60 -11.41
N GLN A 9 -18.13 -26.40 -10.69
CA GLN A 9 -18.04 -26.37 -9.23
C GLN A 9 -16.66 -25.87 -8.84
N VAL A 10 -16.58 -24.77 -8.09
CA VAL A 10 -15.32 -24.18 -7.61
C VAL A 10 -15.45 -23.98 -6.10
N GLN A 11 -14.59 -24.65 -5.33
CA GLN A 11 -14.62 -24.60 -3.85
C GLN A 11 -16.02 -24.87 -3.24
N GLY A 12 -16.77 -25.81 -3.82
CA GLY A 12 -18.13 -26.16 -3.37
C GLY A 12 -19.24 -25.22 -3.85
N HIS A 13 -18.91 -24.16 -4.60
CA HIS A 13 -19.86 -23.23 -5.18
C HIS A 13 -20.14 -23.56 -6.65
N ARG A 14 -21.43 -23.68 -6.97
CA ARG A 14 -21.89 -23.87 -8.35
C ARG A 14 -21.89 -22.53 -9.09
N LEU A 15 -21.14 -22.46 -10.18
CA LEU A 15 -21.01 -21.27 -11.02
C LEU A 15 -21.45 -21.57 -12.45
N ARG A 16 -22.15 -20.60 -13.06
CA ARG A 16 -22.60 -20.67 -14.45
C ARG A 16 -21.72 -19.79 -15.32
N LEU A 17 -20.88 -20.43 -16.12
CA LEU A 17 -19.99 -19.77 -17.07
C LEU A 17 -20.62 -19.79 -18.46
N THR A 18 -20.46 -18.70 -19.20
CA THR A 18 -21.03 -18.56 -20.56
C THR A 18 -20.00 -17.93 -21.46
N ASN A 19 -20.12 -18.06 -22.78
CA ASN A 19 -19.32 -17.30 -23.75
C ASN A 19 -17.80 -17.34 -23.47
N LEU A 20 -17.24 -18.50 -23.11
CA LEU A 20 -15.83 -18.63 -22.73
C LEU A 20 -14.90 -18.24 -23.88
N ASP A 21 -15.27 -18.54 -25.12
CA ASP A 21 -14.52 -18.20 -26.32
C ASP A 21 -14.67 -16.72 -26.74
N LYS A 22 -15.43 -15.91 -25.98
CA LYS A 22 -15.59 -14.48 -26.29
C LYS A 22 -14.25 -13.78 -26.08
N VAL A 23 -13.74 -13.17 -27.15
CA VAL A 23 -12.54 -12.33 -27.10
C VAL A 23 -12.82 -11.07 -26.28
N LEU A 24 -12.05 -10.85 -25.23
CA LEU A 24 -12.09 -9.63 -24.41
C LEU A 24 -10.93 -8.68 -24.74
N TYR A 25 -9.82 -9.18 -25.29
CA TYR A 25 -8.69 -8.36 -25.76
C TYR A 25 -8.41 -8.66 -27.25
N PRO A 26 -8.97 -7.88 -28.18
CA PRO A 26 -8.85 -8.14 -29.62
C PRO A 26 -7.40 -8.24 -30.12
N ALA A 27 -6.52 -7.35 -29.66
CA ALA A 27 -5.12 -7.29 -30.11
C ALA A 27 -4.30 -8.56 -29.82
N THR A 28 -4.73 -9.37 -28.85
CA THR A 28 -4.05 -10.61 -28.46
C THR A 28 -4.91 -11.86 -28.65
N GLY A 29 -6.18 -11.70 -29.04
CA GLY A 29 -7.15 -12.78 -29.05
C GLY A 29 -7.56 -13.29 -27.66
N THR A 30 -7.12 -12.66 -26.57
CA THR A 30 -7.37 -13.17 -25.21
C THR A 30 -8.87 -13.25 -24.92
N THR A 31 -9.30 -14.44 -24.56
CA THR A 31 -10.71 -14.82 -24.35
C THR A 31 -11.15 -14.63 -22.91
N LYS A 32 -12.47 -14.66 -22.68
CA LYS A 32 -13.04 -14.66 -21.34
C LYS A 32 -12.65 -15.90 -20.54
N GLY A 33 -12.52 -17.06 -21.21
CA GLY A 33 -12.01 -18.28 -20.59
C GLY A 33 -10.61 -18.10 -20.02
N GLU A 34 -9.71 -17.45 -20.75
CA GLU A 34 -8.34 -17.16 -20.28
C GLU A 34 -8.32 -16.14 -19.16
N VAL A 35 -9.19 -15.13 -19.19
CA VAL A 35 -9.35 -14.19 -18.05
C VAL A 35 -9.81 -14.92 -16.79
N ILE A 36 -10.74 -15.88 -16.92
CA ILE A 36 -11.19 -16.72 -15.80
C ILE A 36 -10.06 -17.62 -15.31
N ASP A 37 -9.29 -18.26 -16.22
CA ASP A 37 -8.14 -19.09 -15.87
C ASP A 37 -7.07 -18.29 -15.11
N TYR A 38 -6.74 -17.09 -15.59
CA TYR A 38 -5.82 -16.19 -14.90
C TYR A 38 -6.24 -15.92 -13.47
N TYR A 39 -7.47 -15.45 -13.26
CA TYR A 39 -7.97 -15.14 -11.93
C TYR A 39 -8.08 -16.37 -11.02
N SER A 40 -8.38 -17.53 -11.60
CA SER A 40 -8.39 -18.81 -10.91
C SER A 40 -7.00 -19.19 -10.39
N ARG A 41 -5.97 -19.06 -11.25
CA ARG A 41 -4.59 -19.49 -10.94
C ARG A 41 -3.82 -18.48 -10.07
N ILE A 42 -4.07 -17.18 -10.22
CA ILE A 42 -3.43 -16.14 -9.41
C ILE A 42 -4.09 -15.96 -8.04
N ALA A 43 -5.20 -16.67 -7.77
CA ALA A 43 -5.97 -16.59 -6.53
C ALA A 43 -5.11 -16.61 -5.25
N PRO A 44 -4.12 -17.51 -5.09
CA PRO A 44 -3.28 -17.54 -3.88
C PRO A 44 -2.52 -16.22 -3.63
N ALA A 45 -2.14 -15.49 -4.68
CA ALA A 45 -1.38 -14.25 -4.58
C ALA A 45 -2.29 -13.01 -4.43
N ILE A 46 -3.43 -12.97 -5.12
CA ILE A 46 -4.32 -11.80 -5.11
C ILE A 46 -5.28 -11.78 -3.90
N LEU A 47 -5.76 -12.93 -3.43
CA LEU A 47 -6.77 -12.98 -2.36
C LEU A 47 -6.33 -12.30 -1.05
N PRO A 48 -5.10 -12.48 -0.54
CA PRO A 48 -4.65 -11.76 0.67
C PRO A 48 -4.70 -10.23 0.53
N LEU A 49 -4.62 -9.73 -0.71
CA LEU A 49 -4.62 -8.29 -1.00
C LEU A 49 -6.04 -7.70 -1.09
N LEU A 50 -7.01 -8.53 -1.46
CA LEU A 50 -8.43 -8.19 -1.52
C LEU A 50 -9.16 -8.47 -0.20
N ALA A 51 -8.61 -9.34 0.65
CA ALA A 51 -9.23 -9.79 1.88
C ALA A 51 -9.72 -8.63 2.75
N GLY A 52 -11.02 -8.66 3.09
CA GLY A 52 -11.68 -7.65 3.92
C GLY A 52 -11.84 -6.27 3.27
N ARG A 53 -11.48 -6.09 2.00
CA ARG A 53 -11.61 -4.80 1.29
C ARG A 53 -12.86 -4.79 0.40
N PRO A 54 -13.62 -3.68 0.36
CA PRO A 54 -14.69 -3.53 -0.62
C PRO A 54 -14.11 -3.42 -2.03
N VAL A 55 -14.51 -4.35 -2.92
CA VAL A 55 -14.00 -4.37 -4.30
C VAL A 55 -14.92 -3.57 -5.22
N THR A 56 -14.37 -2.48 -5.77
CA THR A 56 -14.96 -1.78 -6.92
C THR A 56 -14.50 -2.47 -8.19
N ARG A 57 -15.43 -2.82 -9.08
CA ARG A 57 -15.11 -3.52 -10.32
C ARG A 57 -15.21 -2.55 -11.49
N LYS A 58 -14.29 -2.63 -12.45
CA LYS A 58 -14.47 -2.03 -13.77
C LYS A 58 -14.64 -3.13 -14.81
N ARG A 59 -15.73 -3.03 -15.56
CA ARG A 59 -16.22 -4.12 -16.41
C ARG A 59 -16.19 -3.74 -17.88
N TRP A 60 -15.85 -4.73 -18.71
CA TRP A 60 -15.91 -4.68 -20.17
C TRP A 60 -16.70 -5.89 -20.68
N PRO A 61 -18.04 -5.88 -20.60
CA PRO A 61 -18.86 -7.02 -21.00
C PRO A 61 -18.58 -7.48 -22.44
N ASP A 62 -18.20 -6.54 -23.32
CA ASP A 62 -17.93 -6.73 -24.74
C ASP A 62 -16.45 -6.68 -25.12
N GLY A 63 -15.56 -6.69 -24.13
CA GLY A 63 -14.12 -6.57 -24.34
C GLY A 63 -13.64 -5.12 -24.43
N VAL A 64 -12.33 -4.94 -24.44
CA VAL A 64 -11.64 -3.63 -24.37
C VAL A 64 -11.66 -2.84 -25.67
N GLY A 65 -12.04 -3.47 -26.79
CA GLY A 65 -11.96 -2.88 -28.12
C GLY A 65 -10.52 -2.69 -28.60
N ASP A 66 -10.31 -1.74 -29.49
CA ASP A 66 -9.00 -1.34 -30.00
C ASP A 66 -8.77 0.18 -29.81
N ALA A 67 -7.64 0.69 -30.29
CA ALA A 67 -7.27 2.09 -30.12
C ALA A 67 -8.23 3.07 -30.84
N GLU A 68 -8.83 2.65 -31.95
CA GLU A 68 -9.76 3.46 -32.74
C GLU A 68 -11.21 3.32 -32.24
N HIS A 69 -11.56 2.12 -31.77
CA HIS A 69 -12.90 1.74 -31.32
C HIS A 69 -12.83 1.16 -29.89
N PRO A 70 -12.62 2.00 -28.86
CA PRO A 70 -12.53 1.53 -27.49
C PRO A 70 -13.85 0.91 -27.03
N GLY A 71 -13.76 -0.27 -26.41
CA GLY A 71 -14.90 -1.00 -25.88
C GLY A 71 -15.55 -0.27 -24.71
N MET A 72 -16.88 -0.39 -24.60
CA MET A 72 -17.63 0.23 -23.52
C MET A 72 -17.22 -0.36 -22.16
N SER A 73 -16.93 0.53 -21.21
CA SER A 73 -16.60 0.16 -19.84
C SER A 73 -17.37 0.97 -18.82
N PHE A 74 -17.58 0.38 -17.65
CA PHE A 74 -18.19 1.08 -16.53
C PHE A 74 -17.66 0.57 -15.20
N PHE A 75 -17.59 1.48 -14.23
CA PHE A 75 -17.33 1.14 -12.84
C PHE A 75 -18.63 0.71 -12.16
N THR A 76 -18.54 -0.35 -11.37
CA THR A 76 -19.62 -0.79 -10.49
C THR A 76 -19.10 -0.93 -9.07
N LYS A 77 -19.77 -0.22 -8.17
CA LYS A 77 -19.52 -0.21 -6.72
C LYS A 77 -20.50 -1.14 -6.04
N ASP A 78 -21.78 -0.88 -6.28
CA ASP A 78 -22.87 -1.72 -5.81
C ASP A 78 -22.86 -3.08 -6.48
N LEU A 79 -23.32 -4.10 -5.78
CA LEU A 79 -23.34 -5.48 -6.25
C LEU A 79 -24.44 -5.64 -7.30
N GLU A 80 -24.10 -6.25 -8.44
CA GLU A 80 -25.06 -6.44 -9.52
C GLU A 80 -26.20 -7.40 -9.16
N ARG A 81 -27.38 -7.18 -9.77
CA ARG A 81 -28.49 -8.12 -9.68
C ARG A 81 -28.07 -9.49 -10.20
N GLY A 82 -28.38 -10.55 -9.44
CA GLY A 82 -27.99 -11.92 -9.77
C GLY A 82 -26.56 -12.28 -9.36
N ALA A 83 -25.87 -11.44 -8.59
CA ALA A 83 -24.64 -11.85 -7.92
C ALA A 83 -24.91 -13.05 -6.98
N PRO A 84 -23.98 -14.01 -6.86
CA PRO A 84 -24.18 -15.21 -6.05
C PRO A 84 -24.50 -14.87 -4.59
N GLU A 85 -25.48 -15.58 -4.01
CA GLU A 85 -25.90 -15.34 -2.61
C GLU A 85 -24.78 -15.62 -1.61
N TRP A 86 -23.95 -16.62 -1.88
CA TRP A 86 -22.80 -16.98 -1.05
C TRP A 86 -21.66 -15.97 -1.07
N LEU A 87 -21.68 -14.98 -1.98
CA LEU A 87 -20.63 -13.96 -2.04
C LEU A 87 -20.75 -13.03 -0.82
N PRO A 88 -19.72 -12.95 0.03
CA PRO A 88 -19.75 -12.04 1.17
C PRO A 88 -19.83 -10.60 0.70
N ARG A 89 -20.56 -9.78 1.46
CA ARG A 89 -20.87 -8.41 1.07
C ARG A 89 -21.04 -7.49 2.26
N MET A 90 -20.69 -6.22 2.08
CA MET A 90 -20.78 -5.20 3.13
C MET A 90 -21.38 -3.91 2.59
N PRO A 91 -22.28 -3.24 3.34
CA PRO A 91 -22.81 -1.95 2.96
C PRO A 91 -21.78 -0.83 3.21
N ILE A 92 -21.78 0.18 2.35
CA ILE A 92 -21.09 1.45 2.56
C ILE A 92 -22.07 2.57 2.29
N GLU A 93 -22.20 3.49 3.23
CA GLU A 93 -23.02 4.68 3.04
C GLU A 93 -22.33 5.69 2.12
N HIS A 94 -23.06 6.16 1.12
CA HIS A 94 -22.61 7.22 0.22
C HIS A 94 -23.63 8.35 0.21
N SER A 95 -23.22 9.53 -0.27
CA SER A 95 -24.14 10.66 -0.42
C SER A 95 -25.33 10.37 -1.34
N SER A 96 -25.21 9.38 -2.23
CA SER A 96 -26.27 8.91 -3.11
C SER A 96 -27.08 7.72 -2.55
N GLY A 97 -26.91 7.39 -1.26
CA GLY A 97 -27.46 6.20 -0.61
C GLY A 97 -26.47 5.03 -0.50
N THR A 98 -26.84 4.06 0.33
CA THR A 98 -26.07 2.86 0.63
C THR A 98 -25.77 2.03 -0.63
N LYS A 99 -24.52 1.56 -0.75
CA LYS A 99 -24.12 0.60 -1.78
C LYS A 99 -23.55 -0.64 -1.12
N THR A 100 -23.90 -1.81 -1.65
CA THR A 100 -23.44 -3.11 -1.18
C THR A 100 -22.22 -3.54 -1.98
N TYR A 101 -21.06 -3.63 -1.35
CA TYR A 101 -19.82 -4.04 -2.02
C TYR A 101 -19.58 -5.54 -1.81
N PRO A 102 -19.09 -6.26 -2.83
CA PRO A 102 -18.57 -7.60 -2.63
C PRO A 102 -17.25 -7.57 -1.87
N LEU A 103 -17.07 -8.55 -1.00
CA LEU A 103 -15.75 -8.95 -0.49
C LEU A 103 -15.31 -10.19 -1.26
N ILE A 104 -14.07 -10.17 -1.73
CA ILE A 104 -13.52 -11.23 -2.59
C ILE A 104 -12.50 -12.00 -1.76
N ASP A 105 -12.92 -13.13 -1.22
CA ASP A 105 -12.16 -13.94 -0.25
C ASP A 105 -11.90 -15.38 -0.74
N SER A 106 -12.35 -15.71 -1.95
CA SER A 106 -12.30 -17.07 -2.48
C SER A 106 -11.97 -17.10 -3.97
N GLN A 107 -11.41 -18.22 -4.42
CA GLN A 107 -11.15 -18.47 -5.84
C GLN A 107 -12.47 -18.52 -6.62
N ALA A 108 -13.55 -19.04 -6.02
CA ALA A 108 -14.88 -19.02 -6.62
C ALA A 108 -15.36 -17.57 -6.89
N ALA A 109 -15.13 -16.63 -5.97
CA ALA A 109 -15.47 -15.23 -6.16
C ALA A 109 -14.67 -14.59 -7.32
N LEU A 110 -13.38 -14.92 -7.46
CA LEU A 110 -12.54 -14.46 -8.57
C LEU A 110 -12.99 -15.03 -9.94
N VAL A 111 -13.35 -16.32 -9.99
CA VAL A 111 -13.93 -16.94 -11.20
C VAL A 111 -15.24 -16.25 -11.59
N TRP A 112 -16.08 -15.93 -10.61
CA TRP A 112 -17.31 -15.16 -10.86
C TRP A 112 -17.00 -13.76 -11.42
N LEU A 113 -16.01 -13.05 -10.87
CA LEU A 113 -15.58 -11.74 -11.37
C LEU A 113 -15.14 -11.81 -12.84
N GLY A 114 -14.37 -12.84 -13.22
CA GLY A 114 -14.00 -13.10 -14.62
C GLY A 114 -15.23 -13.36 -15.50
N GLN A 115 -16.19 -14.15 -15.02
CA GLN A 115 -17.44 -14.45 -15.75
C GLN A 115 -18.27 -13.20 -16.06
N VAL A 116 -18.33 -12.24 -15.13
CA VAL A 116 -19.02 -10.95 -15.33
C VAL A 116 -18.16 -9.89 -16.04
N ALA A 117 -16.99 -10.29 -16.55
CA ALA A 117 -16.01 -9.46 -17.25
C ALA A 117 -15.50 -8.27 -16.44
N SER A 118 -15.30 -8.47 -15.13
CA SER A 118 -14.61 -7.52 -14.25
C SER A 118 -13.11 -7.63 -14.46
N LEU A 119 -12.59 -6.91 -15.46
CA LEU A 119 -11.18 -6.93 -15.80
C LEU A 119 -10.35 -6.24 -14.72
N GLU A 120 -10.81 -5.10 -14.20
CA GLU A 120 -10.08 -4.36 -13.15
C GLU A 120 -10.78 -4.45 -11.80
N LEU A 121 -9.99 -4.73 -10.76
CA LEU A 121 -10.39 -4.82 -9.36
C LEU A 121 -9.72 -3.69 -8.59
N HIS A 122 -10.51 -2.77 -8.05
CA HIS A 122 -10.02 -1.59 -7.34
C HIS A 122 -10.45 -1.66 -5.88
N VAL A 123 -9.49 -1.40 -4.98
CA VAL A 123 -9.68 -1.51 -3.52
C VAL A 123 -9.13 -0.29 -2.80
N PRO A 124 -9.70 0.09 -1.64
CA PRO A 124 -9.10 1.09 -0.77
C PRO A 124 -7.88 0.54 -0.03
N GLN A 125 -7.22 1.39 0.77
CA GLN A 125 -6.09 1.00 1.61
C GLN A 125 -6.48 0.55 3.02
N TRP A 126 -7.77 0.54 3.34
CA TRP A 126 -8.34 0.01 4.57
C TRP A 126 -9.08 -1.31 4.32
N ARG A 127 -9.45 -2.00 5.42
CA ARG A 127 -10.30 -3.19 5.46
C ARG A 127 -11.51 -2.93 6.37
N PHE A 128 -12.60 -3.67 6.20
CA PHE A 128 -13.69 -3.65 7.18
C PHE A 128 -13.19 -4.17 8.52
N GLY A 129 -13.53 -3.45 9.59
CA GLY A 129 -13.36 -3.90 10.96
C GLY A 129 -14.45 -4.91 11.38
N PRO A 130 -14.33 -5.50 12.58
CA PRO A 130 -15.29 -6.48 13.09
C PRO A 130 -16.72 -5.95 13.23
N ASP A 131 -16.87 -4.64 13.45
CA ASP A 131 -18.16 -3.95 13.55
C ASP A 131 -18.77 -3.58 12.19
N GLY A 132 -18.06 -3.91 11.09
CA GLY A 132 -18.47 -3.58 9.74
C GLY A 132 -18.19 -2.13 9.31
N SER A 133 -17.51 -1.34 10.14
CA SER A 133 -17.03 -0.01 9.77
C SER A 133 -15.67 -0.08 9.05
N PRO A 134 -15.28 0.93 8.26
CA PRO A 134 -13.92 1.03 7.74
C PRO A 134 -12.90 1.14 8.89
N ALA A 135 -12.00 0.17 9.01
CA ALA A 135 -10.86 0.28 9.92
C ALA A 135 -9.83 1.28 9.37
N ASN A 136 -8.83 1.60 10.19
CA ASN A 136 -7.67 2.34 9.75
C ASN A 136 -6.91 1.59 8.62
N PRO A 137 -6.30 2.31 7.66
CA PRO A 137 -5.50 1.70 6.61
C PRO A 137 -4.35 0.84 7.16
N ASP A 138 -4.21 -0.34 6.56
CA ASP A 138 -3.13 -1.30 6.83
C ASP A 138 -1.99 -1.18 5.81
N ARG A 139 -2.10 -0.24 4.86
CA ARG A 139 -1.05 0.09 3.90
C ARG A 139 -1.14 1.53 3.40
N LEU A 140 -0.01 2.06 2.99
CA LEU A 140 0.15 3.28 2.21
C LEU A 140 0.24 2.89 0.73
N VAL A 141 -0.24 3.76 -0.16
CA VAL A 141 0.08 3.70 -1.58
C VAL A 141 0.60 5.04 -2.08
N LEU A 142 1.62 5.03 -2.93
CA LEU A 142 2.07 6.21 -3.68
C LEU A 142 1.98 5.86 -5.16
N ASP A 143 1.26 6.68 -5.93
CA ASP A 143 1.02 6.45 -7.35
C ASP A 143 1.90 7.37 -8.20
N LEU A 144 2.84 6.79 -8.93
CA LEU A 144 3.85 7.47 -9.73
C LEU A 144 3.45 7.39 -11.20
N ASP A 145 2.91 8.48 -11.72
CA ASP A 145 2.43 8.59 -13.09
C ASP A 145 3.40 9.41 -13.95
N PRO A 146 3.83 8.91 -15.11
CA PRO A 146 4.70 9.69 -15.99
C PRO A 146 3.91 10.82 -16.65
N GLY A 147 4.43 12.03 -16.56
CA GLY A 147 3.94 13.17 -17.33
C GLY A 147 4.28 13.07 -18.83
N PRO A 148 3.76 13.98 -19.66
CA PRO A 148 4.07 14.00 -21.09
C PRO A 148 5.59 14.10 -21.32
N GLY A 149 6.14 13.25 -22.19
CA GLY A 149 7.54 13.26 -22.59
C GLY A 149 8.46 12.33 -21.78
N ILE A 150 7.96 11.73 -20.70
CA ILE A 150 8.69 10.72 -19.91
C ILE A 150 7.86 9.44 -19.80
N GLY A 151 8.45 8.37 -19.27
CA GLY A 151 7.84 7.05 -19.21
C GLY A 151 8.14 6.28 -17.93
N LEU A 152 8.07 4.96 -18.04
CA LEU A 152 8.14 4.04 -16.91
C LEU A 152 9.53 4.05 -16.23
N ALA A 153 10.59 4.34 -16.98
CA ALA A 153 11.96 4.41 -16.47
C ALA A 153 12.12 5.55 -15.46
N GLU A 154 11.61 6.74 -15.77
CA GLU A 154 11.62 7.89 -14.86
C GLU A 154 10.74 7.61 -13.63
N CYS A 155 9.60 6.92 -13.80
CA CYS A 155 8.82 6.46 -12.65
C CYS A 155 9.61 5.50 -11.76
N ALA A 156 10.44 4.62 -12.34
CA ALA A 156 11.29 3.71 -11.56
C ALA A 156 12.42 4.44 -10.82
N GLU A 157 13.00 5.48 -11.43
CA GLU A 157 13.94 6.37 -10.77
C GLU A 157 13.32 7.05 -9.55
N VAL A 158 12.16 7.69 -9.74
CA VAL A 158 11.43 8.34 -8.64
C VAL A 158 11.00 7.32 -7.59
N ALA A 159 10.60 6.11 -8.00
CA ALA A 159 10.25 5.04 -7.08
C ALA A 159 11.43 4.66 -6.16
N ARG A 160 12.66 4.62 -6.67
CA ARG A 160 13.86 4.36 -5.87
C ARG A 160 14.15 5.51 -4.89
N LEU A 161 13.92 6.76 -5.28
CA LEU A 161 14.05 7.90 -4.37
C LEU A 161 13.02 7.82 -3.23
N VAL A 162 11.77 7.51 -3.56
CA VAL A 162 10.71 7.31 -2.56
C VAL A 162 11.05 6.14 -1.62
N ARG A 163 11.59 5.04 -2.14
CA ARG A 163 12.02 3.88 -1.35
C ARG A 163 12.98 4.29 -0.24
N GLU A 164 13.97 5.11 -0.55
CA GLU A 164 14.99 5.52 0.43
C GLU A 164 14.37 6.33 1.57
N ILE A 165 13.40 7.20 1.27
CA ILE A 165 12.66 7.94 2.29
C ILE A 165 11.84 6.99 3.16
N LEU A 166 11.08 6.08 2.53
CA LEU A 166 10.25 5.10 3.23
C LEU A 166 11.09 4.14 4.10
N ARG A 167 12.28 3.72 3.66
CA ARG A 167 13.21 2.91 4.45
C ARG A 167 13.74 3.66 5.67
N GLY A 168 14.05 4.95 5.54
CA GLY A 168 14.37 5.80 6.69
C GLY A 168 13.22 5.93 7.69
N MET A 169 11.98 5.74 7.23
CA MET A 169 10.78 5.66 8.07
C MET A 169 10.48 4.25 8.55
N SER A 170 11.39 3.29 8.34
CA SER A 170 11.17 1.90 8.73
C SER A 170 9.98 1.22 8.00
N LEU A 171 9.58 1.78 6.85
CA LEU A 171 8.54 1.27 5.98
C LEU A 171 9.17 0.63 4.73
N GLU A 172 9.33 -0.69 4.74
CA GLU A 172 9.73 -1.39 3.52
C GLU A 172 8.61 -1.27 2.49
N SER A 173 8.97 -0.93 1.25
CA SER A 173 8.01 -0.73 0.17
C SER A 173 8.20 -1.72 -0.96
N ILE A 174 7.10 -2.03 -1.63
CA ILE A 174 7.04 -2.96 -2.76
C ILE A 174 6.57 -2.20 -3.99
N PRO A 175 7.36 -2.23 -5.08
CA PRO A 175 6.96 -1.62 -6.34
C PRO A 175 6.02 -2.54 -7.12
N VAL A 176 4.99 -1.94 -7.68
CA VAL A 176 3.99 -2.60 -8.53
C VAL A 176 3.88 -1.79 -9.80
N THR A 177 4.37 -2.32 -10.92
CA THR A 177 4.08 -1.67 -12.21
C THR A 177 2.56 -1.65 -12.40
N SER A 178 1.97 -0.48 -12.66
CA SER A 178 0.51 -0.32 -12.67
C SER A 178 -0.19 -1.18 -13.73
N GLY A 179 0.55 -1.60 -14.77
CA GLY A 179 0.01 -2.21 -15.97
C GLY A 179 -0.58 -1.20 -16.94
N SER A 180 -0.51 0.10 -16.66
CA SER A 180 -0.93 1.17 -17.57
C SER A 180 0.21 2.07 -18.04
N LYS A 181 0.75 2.91 -17.16
CA LYS A 181 1.77 3.89 -17.50
C LYS A 181 2.81 4.02 -16.40
N GLY A 182 2.35 4.06 -15.16
CA GLY A 182 3.15 4.33 -13.98
C GLY A 182 3.46 3.12 -13.10
N ILE A 183 3.91 3.42 -11.87
CA ILE A 183 4.26 2.48 -10.81
C ILE A 183 3.50 2.87 -9.54
N HIS A 184 2.94 1.91 -8.83
CA HIS A 184 2.50 2.11 -7.45
C HIS A 184 3.56 1.58 -6.49
N LEU A 185 3.82 2.33 -5.42
CA LEU A 185 4.58 1.84 -4.27
C LEU A 185 3.62 1.56 -3.14
N TYR A 186 3.64 0.34 -2.62
CA TYR A 186 2.90 -0.03 -1.41
C TYR A 186 3.84 -0.19 -0.24
N ALA A 187 3.47 0.34 0.92
CA ALA A 187 4.18 0.11 2.18
C ALA A 187 3.18 -0.30 3.27
N PRO A 188 3.48 -1.27 4.14
CA PRO A 188 2.57 -1.70 5.19
C PRO A 188 2.43 -0.58 6.24
N LEU A 189 1.22 -0.37 6.74
CA LEU A 189 0.96 0.57 7.82
C LEU A 189 0.51 -0.16 9.08
N PRO A 190 0.79 0.41 10.26
CA PRO A 190 0.41 -0.16 11.54
C PRO A 190 -1.09 -0.30 11.82
N GLY A 191 -1.97 0.28 11.01
CA GLY A 191 -3.39 0.40 11.36
C GLY A 191 -3.67 1.39 12.49
N THR A 192 -2.67 2.18 12.92
CA THR A 192 -2.86 3.24 13.91
C THR A 192 -3.22 4.58 13.26
N LEU A 193 -2.79 4.80 12.02
CA LEU A 193 -3.09 6.02 11.27
C LEU A 193 -4.50 5.98 10.70
N THR A 194 -5.25 7.08 10.84
CA THR A 194 -6.51 7.26 10.11
C THR A 194 -6.24 7.39 8.60
N SER A 195 -7.27 7.20 7.76
CA SER A 195 -7.13 7.44 6.31
C SER A 195 -6.72 8.88 5.99
N GLU A 196 -7.14 9.84 6.82
CA GLU A 196 -6.74 11.25 6.68
C GLU A 196 -5.26 11.44 7.02
N ALA A 197 -4.80 10.87 8.14
CA ALA A 197 -3.39 10.93 8.54
C ALA A 197 -2.48 10.24 7.49
N ALA A 198 -2.87 9.07 6.98
CA ALA A 198 -2.14 8.39 5.91
C ALA A 198 -2.09 9.23 4.61
N SER A 199 -3.18 9.91 4.26
CA SER A 199 -3.22 10.82 3.12
C SER A 199 -2.36 12.07 3.32
N ASN A 200 -2.29 12.61 4.53
CA ASN A 200 -1.41 13.73 4.85
C ASN A 200 0.06 13.30 4.82
N LEU A 201 0.38 12.12 5.36
CA LEU A 201 1.73 11.54 5.27
C LEU A 201 2.19 11.42 3.81
N ALA A 202 1.36 10.83 2.95
CA ALA A 202 1.65 10.72 1.52
C ALA A 202 1.87 12.09 0.86
N ARG A 203 1.09 13.10 1.23
CA ARG A 203 1.21 14.46 0.70
C ARG A 203 2.51 15.11 1.11
N GLU A 204 2.91 15.00 2.38
CA GLU A 204 4.15 15.60 2.85
C GLU A 204 5.38 14.87 2.29
N LEU A 205 5.32 13.56 2.10
CA LEU A 205 6.32 12.80 1.34
C LEU A 205 6.45 13.32 -0.09
N ALA A 206 5.31 13.54 -0.77
CA ALA A 206 5.32 14.01 -2.16
C ALA A 206 5.89 15.43 -2.30
N ARG A 207 5.55 16.33 -1.37
CA ARG A 207 6.10 17.68 -1.31
C ARG A 207 7.59 17.69 -0.99
N ALA A 208 8.02 16.85 -0.05
CA ALA A 208 9.43 16.73 0.30
C ALA A 208 10.26 16.29 -0.92
N LEU A 209 9.77 15.28 -1.65
CA LEU A 209 10.45 14.77 -2.83
C LEU A 209 10.44 15.77 -4.00
N GLU A 210 9.33 16.49 -4.23
CA GLU A 210 9.27 17.58 -5.22
C GLU A 210 10.24 18.72 -4.89
N ALA A 211 10.41 19.06 -3.61
CA ALA A 211 11.35 20.10 -3.20
C ALA A 211 12.81 19.70 -3.46
N ASP A 212 13.15 18.42 -3.25
CA ASP A 212 14.52 17.91 -3.43
C ASP A 212 14.83 17.61 -4.92
N HIS A 213 13.80 17.28 -5.72
CA HIS A 213 13.92 16.91 -7.13
C HIS A 213 12.91 17.66 -8.03
N PRO A 214 12.93 19.01 -8.05
CA PRO A 214 11.89 19.81 -8.71
C PRO A 214 11.85 19.63 -10.23
N ASP A 215 12.96 19.19 -10.86
CA ASP A 215 13.02 18.94 -12.29
C ASP A 215 12.48 17.56 -12.70
N LEU A 216 12.30 16.65 -11.73
CA LEU A 216 11.89 15.26 -11.97
C LEU A 216 10.52 14.94 -11.40
N VAL A 217 10.12 15.58 -10.29
CA VAL A 217 8.90 15.23 -9.54
C VAL A 217 7.95 16.43 -9.48
N VAL A 218 6.65 16.14 -9.52
CA VAL A 218 5.59 17.11 -9.25
C VAL A 218 4.51 16.50 -8.38
N SER A 219 4.10 17.18 -7.30
CA SER A 219 3.01 16.73 -6.41
C SER A 219 1.73 17.56 -6.59
N SER A 220 1.80 18.63 -7.38
CA SER A 220 0.65 19.48 -7.72
C SER A 220 -0.37 18.74 -8.61
N MET A 221 -1.65 18.91 -8.27
CA MET A 221 -2.76 18.34 -9.06
C MET A 221 -2.90 18.97 -10.45
N SER A 222 -2.29 20.14 -10.69
CA SER A 222 -2.36 20.80 -11.99
C SER A 222 -1.66 19.99 -13.08
N LYS A 223 -2.35 19.73 -14.20
CA LYS A 223 -1.75 19.04 -15.36
C LYS A 223 -0.73 19.90 -16.10
N ALA A 224 -0.82 21.23 -15.99
CA ALA A 224 0.02 22.17 -16.73
C ALA A 224 1.51 22.06 -16.37
N VAL A 225 1.83 21.55 -15.18
CA VAL A 225 3.19 21.45 -14.64
C VAL A 225 3.80 20.05 -14.72
N ARG A 226 3.17 19.14 -15.47
CA ARG A 226 3.59 17.72 -15.53
C ARG A 226 4.52 17.37 -16.68
N ALA A 227 4.70 18.26 -17.66
CA ALA A 227 5.58 17.97 -18.80
C ALA A 227 7.01 17.69 -18.30
N GLY A 228 7.58 16.56 -18.73
CA GLY A 228 8.92 16.13 -18.33
C GLY A 228 9.06 15.60 -16.89
N LYS A 229 7.97 15.48 -16.12
CA LYS A 229 8.02 15.16 -14.68
C LYS A 229 7.12 14.00 -14.30
N VAL A 230 7.51 13.24 -13.30
CA VAL A 230 6.69 12.20 -12.67
C VAL A 230 5.72 12.87 -11.71
N PHE A 231 4.44 12.67 -11.95
CA PHE A 231 3.39 13.08 -11.04
C PHE A 231 3.27 12.05 -9.91
N LEU A 232 3.53 12.49 -8.68
CA LEU A 232 3.39 11.66 -7.48
C LEU A 232 2.00 11.92 -6.86
N ASP A 233 1.02 11.10 -7.23
CA ASP A 233 -0.34 11.16 -6.71
C ASP A 233 -0.43 10.57 -5.30
N TRP A 234 -0.34 11.45 -4.30
CA TRP A 234 -0.54 11.13 -2.89
C TRP A 234 -2.01 10.91 -2.52
N SER A 235 -2.96 11.31 -3.38
CA SER A 235 -4.39 11.38 -3.03
C SER A 235 -5.07 10.00 -2.95
N GLN A 236 -4.42 8.95 -3.44
CA GLN A 236 -4.90 7.56 -3.45
C GLN A 236 -5.08 6.96 -2.04
N ASN A 237 -4.51 7.60 -1.00
CA ASN A 237 -4.67 7.20 0.40
C ASN A 237 -5.95 7.75 1.06
N ASN A 238 -6.69 8.62 0.39
CA ASN A 238 -7.99 9.06 0.89
C ASN A 238 -8.95 7.87 0.99
N GLY A 239 -9.58 7.67 2.15
CA GLY A 239 -10.43 6.51 2.42
C GLY A 239 -11.64 6.34 1.49
N LYS A 240 -12.01 7.37 0.71
CA LYS A 240 -13.08 7.31 -0.31
C LYS A 240 -12.59 6.90 -1.70
N LYS A 241 -11.26 6.83 -1.91
CA LYS A 241 -10.64 6.41 -3.17
C LYS A 241 -10.33 4.91 -3.17
N THR A 242 -10.15 4.40 -4.38
CA THR A 242 -9.74 3.03 -4.64
C THR A 242 -8.64 3.04 -5.67
N THR A 243 -7.66 2.16 -5.49
CA THR A 243 -6.54 1.96 -6.42
C THR A 243 -6.64 0.55 -6.99
N ILE A 244 -6.15 0.34 -8.22
CA ILE A 244 -6.07 -0.99 -8.81
C ILE A 244 -5.33 -1.93 -7.86
N SER A 245 -5.91 -3.10 -7.59
CA SER A 245 -5.26 -4.11 -6.76
C SER A 245 -4.05 -4.67 -7.50
N PRO A 246 -2.93 -4.93 -6.80
CA PRO A 246 -1.88 -5.78 -7.35
C PRO A 246 -2.48 -7.12 -7.81
N TYR A 247 -1.91 -7.67 -8.89
CA TYR A 247 -2.39 -8.82 -9.67
C TYR A 247 -3.71 -8.63 -10.43
N SER A 248 -4.35 -7.47 -10.39
CA SER A 248 -5.52 -7.22 -11.25
C SER A 248 -5.11 -6.96 -12.70
N LEU A 249 -5.87 -7.49 -13.66
CA LEU A 249 -5.75 -7.15 -15.07
C LEU A 249 -6.08 -5.68 -15.30
N ARG A 250 -5.63 -5.15 -16.44
CA ARG A 250 -5.94 -3.80 -16.92
C ARG A 250 -6.81 -3.87 -18.17
N GLY A 251 -7.84 -3.05 -18.24
CA GLY A 251 -8.68 -2.92 -19.43
C GLY A 251 -8.02 -2.04 -20.49
N ARG A 252 -6.94 -2.54 -21.08
CA ARG A 252 -6.14 -1.90 -22.13
C ARG A 252 -6.09 -2.78 -23.37
N GLU A 253 -5.45 -2.31 -24.42
CA GLU A 253 -5.26 -3.05 -25.68
C GLU A 253 -4.66 -4.45 -25.46
N HIS A 254 -3.64 -4.54 -24.60
CA HIS A 254 -3.05 -5.81 -24.16
C HIS A 254 -3.47 -6.16 -22.72
N PRO A 255 -3.56 -7.45 -22.37
CA PRO A 255 -3.94 -7.94 -21.04
C PRO A 255 -2.79 -7.82 -20.04
N THR A 256 -2.36 -6.58 -19.79
CA THR A 256 -1.35 -6.25 -18.78
C THR A 256 -1.93 -6.34 -17.38
N VAL A 257 -1.05 -6.47 -16.40
CA VAL A 257 -1.39 -6.64 -14.99
C VAL A 257 -0.74 -5.55 -14.14
N ALA A 258 -1.41 -5.15 -13.06
CA ALA A 258 -0.77 -4.43 -11.95
C ALA A 258 0.21 -5.37 -11.21
N ALA A 259 1.41 -5.56 -11.78
CA ALA A 259 2.32 -6.65 -11.41
C ALA A 259 3.36 -6.19 -10.36
N PRO A 260 3.42 -6.85 -9.19
CA PRO A 260 4.51 -6.66 -8.23
C PRO A 260 5.88 -7.00 -8.81
N ARG A 261 6.87 -6.18 -8.47
CA ARG A 261 8.24 -6.24 -8.98
C ARG A 261 9.24 -6.30 -7.84
N THR A 262 10.44 -6.80 -8.11
CA THR A 262 11.58 -6.60 -7.21
C THR A 262 12.20 -5.24 -7.46
N TRP A 263 13.04 -4.77 -6.53
CA TRP A 263 13.77 -3.52 -6.73
C TRP A 263 14.85 -3.64 -7.82
N ASP A 264 15.50 -4.79 -7.95
CA ASP A 264 16.46 -5.06 -9.03
C ASP A 264 15.80 -4.95 -10.42
N GLU A 265 14.55 -5.40 -10.56
CA GLU A 265 13.80 -5.24 -11.80
C GLU A 265 13.49 -3.79 -12.14
N LEU A 266 13.44 -2.89 -11.15
CA LEU A 266 13.23 -1.46 -11.38
C LEU A 266 14.52 -0.76 -11.87
N GLU A 267 15.67 -1.43 -11.78
CA GLU A 267 16.94 -0.93 -12.32
C GLU A 267 17.17 -1.39 -13.76
N ASP A 268 16.36 -2.33 -14.26
CA ASP A 268 16.46 -2.82 -15.63
C ASP A 268 16.06 -1.73 -16.64
N PRO A 269 16.95 -1.31 -17.56
CA PRO A 269 16.61 -0.35 -18.61
C PRO A 269 15.52 -0.84 -19.57
N GLN A 270 15.23 -2.15 -19.58
CA GLN A 270 14.16 -2.78 -20.36
C GLN A 270 12.85 -2.94 -19.56
N LEU A 271 12.73 -2.28 -18.40
CA LEU A 271 11.53 -2.31 -17.57
C LEU A 271 10.29 -1.98 -18.40
N ARG A 272 9.34 -2.94 -18.39
CA ARG A 272 8.03 -2.81 -19.03
C ARG A 272 6.93 -3.36 -18.15
N HIS A 273 5.69 -3.05 -18.50
CA HIS A 273 4.52 -3.71 -17.94
C HIS A 273 4.48 -5.19 -18.38
N LEU A 274 3.97 -6.04 -17.48
CA LEU A 274 3.89 -7.48 -17.70
C LEU A 274 2.49 -7.87 -18.18
N LEU A 275 2.44 -8.82 -19.10
CA LEU A 275 1.23 -9.53 -19.49
C LEU A 275 0.83 -10.54 -18.41
N PHE A 276 -0.43 -10.92 -18.40
CA PHE A 276 -0.96 -11.88 -17.43
C PHE A 276 -0.29 -13.26 -17.49
N SER A 277 0.13 -13.71 -18.67
CA SER A 277 0.87 -14.97 -18.84
C SER A 277 2.22 -14.94 -18.11
N GLU A 278 2.97 -13.86 -18.26
CA GLU A 278 4.27 -13.65 -17.58
C GLU A 278 4.09 -13.57 -16.06
N VAL A 279 3.00 -12.95 -15.59
CA VAL A 279 2.67 -12.92 -14.17
C VAL A 279 2.37 -14.32 -13.62
N LEU A 280 1.68 -15.17 -14.39
CA LEU A 280 1.44 -16.56 -13.98
C LEU A 280 2.73 -17.38 -13.92
N GLU A 281 3.64 -17.20 -14.88
CA GLU A 281 4.95 -17.86 -14.87
C GLU A 281 5.75 -17.46 -13.62
N ARG A 282 5.76 -16.17 -13.28
CA ARG A 282 6.43 -15.64 -12.08
C ARG A 282 5.82 -16.18 -10.79
N ALA A 283 4.49 -16.19 -10.69
CA ALA A 283 3.79 -16.73 -9.53
C ALA A 283 4.08 -18.23 -9.35
N ALA A 284 4.12 -19.00 -10.44
CA ALA A 284 4.49 -20.41 -10.42
C ALA A 284 5.95 -20.63 -9.99
N ALA A 285 6.85 -19.70 -10.31
CA ALA A 285 8.23 -19.67 -9.84
C ALA A 285 8.40 -19.18 -8.38
N GLY A 286 7.30 -18.87 -7.68
CA GLY A 286 7.32 -18.39 -6.29
C GLY A 286 7.68 -16.90 -6.14
N ILE A 287 7.73 -16.15 -7.24
CA ILE A 287 8.04 -14.71 -7.22
C ILE A 287 6.73 -13.95 -6.97
N ALA A 288 6.40 -13.75 -5.69
CA ALA A 288 5.24 -12.97 -5.25
C ALA A 288 5.65 -11.96 -4.16
N PRO A 289 6.32 -10.85 -4.53
CA PRO A 289 6.75 -9.85 -3.56
C PRO A 289 5.52 -9.07 -3.11
N PHE A 290 4.80 -9.54 -2.09
CA PHE A 290 3.82 -8.74 -1.38
C PHE A 290 3.80 -9.11 0.10
N PHE A 291 3.62 -8.13 0.98
CA PHE A 291 3.68 -8.33 2.43
C PHE A 291 2.66 -9.38 2.89
N GLY A 292 3.08 -10.27 3.80
CA GLY A 292 2.19 -11.14 4.55
C GLY A 292 1.24 -10.32 5.44
N THR A 293 0.05 -10.85 5.71
CA THR A 293 -1.07 -10.09 6.30
C THR A 293 -1.07 -10.02 7.83
N SER A 294 0.06 -10.17 8.53
CA SER A 294 0.08 -10.06 9.99
C SER A 294 0.31 -8.61 10.43
N THR A 295 -0.66 -8.06 11.16
CA THR A 295 -0.47 -6.85 11.98
C THR A 295 -0.48 -7.29 13.46
N PRO A 296 0.68 -7.44 14.09
CA PRO A 296 0.75 -7.73 15.52
C PRO A 296 0.83 -6.43 16.36
N ALA A 297 0.48 -6.56 17.64
CA ALA A 297 0.20 -5.47 18.59
C ALA A 297 1.38 -4.49 18.81
N ALA A 298 1.16 -3.44 19.63
CA ALA A 298 2.01 -2.25 19.75
C ALA A 298 3.53 -2.52 19.89
N LEU A 299 3.94 -3.58 20.61
CA LEU A 299 5.35 -4.02 20.69
C LEU A 299 5.62 -5.36 20.01
N ASP A 300 4.61 -6.06 19.51
CA ASP A 300 4.81 -7.38 18.91
C ASP A 300 5.49 -7.25 17.54
N ARG A 301 5.25 -6.16 16.79
CA ARG A 301 6.05 -5.85 15.59
C ARG A 301 7.48 -5.47 15.90
N TYR A 302 7.69 -4.72 16.98
CA TYR A 302 9.03 -4.42 17.46
C TYR A 302 9.78 -5.73 17.78
N ARG A 303 9.14 -6.67 18.48
CA ARG A 303 9.69 -8.00 18.80
C ARG A 303 9.92 -8.88 17.58
N GLU A 304 8.98 -8.95 16.64
CA GLU A 304 9.12 -9.76 15.41
C GLU A 304 10.30 -9.33 14.54
N LYS A 305 10.68 -8.05 14.63
CA LYS A 305 11.79 -7.45 13.88
C LYS A 305 13.11 -7.47 14.64
N ARG A 306 13.19 -8.07 15.83
CA ARG A 306 14.42 -8.14 16.64
C ARG A 306 14.72 -9.58 17.02
N ASP A 307 16.00 -9.93 16.85
CA ASP A 307 16.55 -11.15 17.40
C ASP A 307 17.52 -10.73 18.51
N ALA A 308 17.13 -10.95 19.77
CA ALA A 308 17.94 -10.58 20.93
C ALA A 308 19.33 -11.25 20.94
N ALA A 309 19.55 -12.31 20.15
CA ALA A 309 20.87 -12.91 19.97
C ALA A 309 21.74 -12.17 18.94
N ARG A 310 21.15 -11.29 18.12
CA ARG A 310 21.82 -10.61 16.99
C ARG A 310 21.87 -9.08 17.14
N THR A 311 20.95 -8.49 17.89
CA THR A 311 20.76 -7.03 17.96
C THR A 311 20.95 -6.51 19.40
N PRO A 312 21.75 -5.47 19.65
CA PRO A 312 21.93 -4.90 21.00
C PRO A 312 20.69 -4.15 21.54
N GLU A 313 19.65 -3.96 20.73
CA GLU A 313 18.45 -3.23 21.10
C GLU A 313 17.67 -3.88 22.26
N PRO A 314 16.99 -3.09 23.12
CA PRO A 314 16.24 -3.62 24.25
C PRO A 314 15.02 -4.42 23.77
N VAL A 315 14.95 -5.71 24.07
CA VAL A 315 13.80 -6.56 23.74
C VAL A 315 13.04 -6.93 25.03
N PRO A 316 11.90 -6.28 25.35
CA PRO A 316 11.17 -6.58 26.57
C PRO A 316 10.47 -7.96 26.50
N ASP A 317 10.53 -8.74 27.59
CA ASP A 317 9.94 -10.09 27.68
C ASP A 317 8.45 -10.10 27.29
N ALA A 318 8.01 -11.21 26.68
CA ALA A 318 6.60 -11.41 26.36
C ALA A 318 5.75 -11.36 27.65
N GLY A 319 4.89 -10.34 27.77
CA GLY A 319 4.03 -10.13 28.93
C GLY A 319 4.60 -9.20 30.02
N SER A 320 5.78 -8.60 29.82
CA SER A 320 6.22 -7.48 30.67
C SER A 320 5.18 -6.36 30.61
N ARG A 321 4.59 -6.01 31.76
CA ARG A 321 3.85 -4.75 31.85
C ARG A 321 4.86 -3.61 31.77
N PRO A 322 4.60 -2.55 30.99
CA PRO A 322 5.40 -1.34 31.05
C PRO A 322 5.57 -0.90 32.49
N ALA A 323 6.78 -0.50 32.88
CA ALA A 323 6.98 0.15 34.17
C ALA A 323 6.08 1.39 34.20
N ALA A 324 5.07 1.36 35.08
CA ALA A 324 4.19 2.51 35.25
C ALA A 324 5.02 3.68 35.78
N ARG A 325 4.90 4.84 35.12
CA ARG A 325 5.45 6.11 35.61
C ARG A 325 4.98 6.33 37.06
N GLY A 326 5.85 6.88 37.91
CA GLY A 326 5.45 7.38 39.22
C GLY A 326 4.32 8.39 39.08
N ASP A 327 3.34 8.35 39.99
CA ASP A 327 2.23 9.29 39.97
C ASP A 327 2.77 10.71 40.22
N GLY A 328 2.77 11.56 39.19
CA GLY A 328 3.25 12.95 39.24
C GLY A 328 4.51 13.31 38.44
N ASP A 329 5.28 12.36 37.89
CA ASP A 329 6.47 12.70 37.08
C ASP A 329 6.07 13.23 35.69
N PRO A 330 6.72 14.26 35.11
CA PRO A 330 6.44 14.69 33.74
C PRO A 330 6.86 13.63 32.71
N PRO A 331 6.14 13.45 31.59
CA PRO A 331 6.51 12.48 30.55
C PRO A 331 7.83 12.89 29.88
N ARG A 332 8.65 11.90 29.49
CA ARG A 332 9.97 12.13 28.92
C ARG A 332 9.97 12.14 27.39
N PHE A 333 10.98 12.77 26.81
CA PHE A 333 11.31 12.63 25.40
C PHE A 333 12.78 12.24 25.22
N VAL A 334 13.07 11.65 24.07
CA VAL A 334 14.43 11.49 23.56
C VAL A 334 14.45 11.82 22.08
N VAL A 335 15.51 12.49 21.64
CA VAL A 335 15.87 12.65 20.24
C VAL A 335 17.16 11.87 20.03
N GLN A 336 17.14 10.90 19.11
CA GLN A 336 18.32 10.08 18.79
C GLN A 336 18.82 10.40 17.40
N GLU A 337 20.13 10.62 17.25
CA GLU A 337 20.81 10.55 15.96
C GLU A 337 20.93 9.10 15.53
N HIS A 338 20.48 8.80 14.31
CA HIS A 338 20.57 7.47 13.72
C HIS A 338 21.37 7.51 12.42
N HIS A 339 22.62 7.07 12.50
CA HIS A 339 23.54 6.89 11.39
C HIS A 339 23.28 5.56 10.69
N ALA A 340 22.17 5.48 9.97
CA ALA A 340 21.83 4.36 9.09
C ALA A 340 22.53 4.52 7.72
N SER A 341 21.91 4.08 6.62
CA SER A 341 22.40 4.40 5.26
C SER A 341 22.49 5.91 5.01
N ARG A 342 21.66 6.69 5.69
CA ARG A 342 21.71 8.15 5.81
C ARG A 342 21.44 8.56 7.26
N LEU A 343 22.06 9.66 7.67
CA LEU A 343 21.77 10.29 8.95
C LEU A 343 20.32 10.75 8.98
N HIS A 344 19.59 10.35 10.00
CA HIS A 344 18.29 10.90 10.37
C HIS A 344 18.18 10.99 11.90
N PHE A 345 17.11 11.60 12.38
CA PHE A 345 16.85 11.75 13.81
C PHE A 345 15.55 11.03 14.18
N ASP A 346 15.49 10.40 15.33
CA ASP A 346 14.25 9.83 15.88
C ASP A 346 13.77 10.68 17.06
N LEU A 347 12.61 11.31 16.93
CA LEU A 347 11.90 11.93 18.05
C LEU A 347 11.01 10.89 18.72
N ARG A 348 11.13 10.74 20.03
CA ARG A 348 10.36 9.76 20.80
C ARG A 348 9.76 10.40 22.03
N LEU A 349 8.46 10.24 22.21
CA LEU A 349 7.69 10.81 23.33
C LEU A 349 7.11 9.68 24.17
N GLU A 350 7.41 9.67 25.47
CA GLU A 350 6.86 8.72 26.43
C GLU A 350 5.36 8.93 26.63
N ARG A 351 4.58 7.91 26.28
CA ARG A 351 3.12 7.94 26.42
C ARG A 351 2.58 6.55 26.71
N ASP A 352 1.70 6.44 27.70
CA ASP A 352 0.95 5.23 28.02
C ASP A 352 1.82 3.95 28.15
N GLY A 353 3.06 4.12 28.65
CA GLY A 353 4.00 3.02 28.88
C GLY A 353 4.85 2.63 27.66
N VAL A 354 4.80 3.38 26.56
CA VAL A 354 5.65 3.18 25.38
C VAL A 354 6.28 4.50 24.94
N LEU A 355 7.21 4.44 24.00
CA LEU A 355 7.71 5.59 23.27
C LEU A 355 7.02 5.70 21.92
N VAL A 356 6.10 6.65 21.81
CA VAL A 356 5.50 7.02 20.53
C VAL A 356 6.57 7.74 19.73
N SER A 357 6.89 7.23 18.55
CA SER A 357 8.15 7.55 17.87
C SER A 357 7.91 8.09 16.47
N TRP A 358 8.76 9.03 16.07
CA TRP A 358 8.78 9.62 14.74
C TRP A 358 10.20 9.65 14.19
N ALA A 359 10.40 9.10 13.00
CA ALA A 359 11.60 9.36 12.21
C ALA A 359 11.51 10.76 11.61
N VAL A 360 12.60 11.52 11.69
CA VAL A 360 12.75 12.89 11.19
C VAL A 360 13.92 12.91 10.19
N PRO A 361 13.69 12.52 8.92
CA PRO A 361 14.76 12.31 7.94
C PRO A 361 15.58 13.55 7.60
N ARG A 362 15.00 14.75 7.82
CA ARG A 362 15.67 16.04 7.55
C ARG A 362 16.20 16.72 8.81
N GLY A 363 16.28 15.98 9.91
CA GLY A 363 16.70 16.46 11.22
C GLY A 363 15.68 17.37 11.89
N ILE A 364 15.95 17.74 13.14
CA ILE A 364 15.12 18.69 13.88
C ILE A 364 15.33 20.10 13.27
N PRO A 365 14.26 20.84 12.91
CA PRO A 365 14.42 22.19 12.39
C PRO A 365 15.15 23.10 13.38
N GLU A 366 16.13 23.87 12.91
CA GLU A 366 16.86 24.85 13.72
C GLU A 366 16.03 26.11 14.01
N SER A 367 14.91 26.31 13.30
CA SER A 367 14.01 27.45 13.47
C SER A 367 12.54 27.06 13.24
N PRO A 368 11.58 27.81 13.80
CA PRO A 368 10.14 27.54 13.61
C PRO A 368 9.63 27.90 12.20
N ASP A 369 10.44 28.56 11.37
CA ASP A 369 10.04 28.97 10.01
C ASP A 369 10.10 27.82 9.00
N ARG A 370 10.67 26.67 9.39
CA ARG A 370 10.83 25.49 8.55
C ARG A 370 10.22 24.28 9.22
N ASN A 371 9.29 23.63 8.52
CA ASN A 371 8.77 22.33 8.94
C ASN A 371 9.58 21.22 8.28
N ASN A 372 10.15 20.34 9.10
CA ASN A 372 10.73 19.08 8.63
C ASN A 372 9.71 17.95 8.75
N LEU A 373 9.79 16.99 7.83
CA LEU A 373 8.93 15.82 7.84
C LEU A 373 9.23 14.98 9.09
N ALA A 374 8.22 14.75 9.92
CA ALA A 374 8.25 13.79 11.02
C ALA A 374 7.25 12.68 10.71
N VAL A 375 7.72 11.44 10.68
CA VAL A 375 6.91 10.28 10.31
C VAL A 375 6.81 9.34 11.48
N MET A 376 5.59 9.11 11.94
CA MET A 376 5.32 8.16 13.01
C MET A 376 5.77 6.75 12.61
N THR A 377 6.64 6.16 13.42
CA THR A 377 7.10 4.77 13.30
C THR A 377 6.33 3.87 14.27
N GLU A 378 6.72 2.60 14.37
CA GLU A 378 6.23 1.75 15.46
C GLU A 378 6.61 2.32 16.83
N ASP A 379 5.82 1.97 17.85
CA ASP A 379 6.11 2.34 19.22
C ASP A 379 7.36 1.58 19.70
N HIS A 380 8.15 2.23 20.54
CA HIS A 380 9.38 1.64 21.06
C HIS A 380 9.28 1.39 22.57
N PRO A 381 10.05 0.42 23.10
CA PRO A 381 10.18 0.23 24.54
C PRO A 381 10.71 1.49 25.26
N ILE A 382 10.33 1.69 26.53
CA ILE A 382 10.76 2.83 27.36
C ILE A 382 12.29 2.88 27.51
N GLU A 383 12.95 1.73 27.42
CA GLU A 383 14.39 1.56 27.47
C GLU A 383 15.13 2.32 26.35
N TYR A 384 14.45 2.69 25.26
CA TYR A 384 15.03 3.54 24.22
C TYR A 384 15.36 4.96 24.67
N LEU A 385 14.79 5.44 25.79
CA LEU A 385 15.12 6.77 26.34
C LEU A 385 16.61 6.94 26.63
N THR A 386 17.31 5.85 26.92
CA THR A 386 18.74 5.86 27.27
C THR A 386 19.57 4.96 26.36
N PHE A 387 19.00 4.43 25.28
CA PHE A 387 19.68 3.50 24.41
C PHE A 387 20.72 4.20 23.52
N HIS A 388 21.94 3.62 23.49
CA HIS A 388 22.99 3.89 22.54
C HIS A 388 23.53 2.56 22.02
N GLY A 389 23.80 2.45 20.73
CA GLY A 389 24.30 1.19 20.17
C GLY A 389 24.54 1.23 18.68
N THR A 390 25.16 0.18 18.15
CA THR A 390 25.27 -0.04 16.69
C THR A 390 24.50 -1.29 16.32
N ILE A 391 23.46 -1.10 15.53
CA ILE A 391 22.59 -2.16 15.02
C ILE A 391 23.29 -2.75 13.78
N PRO A 392 23.60 -4.07 13.74
CA PRO A 392 24.35 -4.67 12.66
C PRO A 392 23.72 -4.48 11.28
N GLN A 393 24.56 -4.41 10.24
CA GLN A 393 24.09 -4.32 8.86
C GLN A 393 23.23 -5.52 8.47
N GLY A 394 22.10 -5.26 7.81
CA GLY A 394 21.14 -6.30 7.40
C GLY A 394 20.04 -6.55 8.42
N GLU A 395 20.18 -6.04 9.65
CA GLU A 395 19.11 -6.02 10.64
C GLU A 395 18.18 -4.82 10.42
N TYR A 396 16.96 -4.94 10.91
CA TYR A 396 16.00 -3.85 10.84
C TYR A 396 16.47 -2.68 11.73
N GLY A 397 16.54 -1.46 11.16
CA GLY A 397 17.09 -0.30 11.85
C GLY A 397 18.62 -0.26 11.89
N ALA A 398 19.32 -1.05 11.05
CA ALA A 398 20.78 -1.04 10.96
C ALA A 398 21.39 0.38 10.94
N GLY A 399 22.41 0.59 11.77
CA GLY A 399 23.05 1.89 11.93
C GLY A 399 23.49 2.15 13.37
N THR A 400 24.27 3.21 13.55
CA THR A 400 24.68 3.66 14.89
C THR A 400 23.65 4.64 15.43
N MET A 401 23.15 4.39 16.63
CA MET A 401 22.21 5.24 17.36
C MET A 401 22.88 5.90 18.56
N THR A 402 22.72 7.22 18.67
CA THR A 402 23.21 8.02 19.79
C THR A 402 22.12 8.98 20.27
N VAL A 403 21.93 9.11 21.59
CA VAL A 403 21.06 10.17 22.14
C VAL A 403 21.69 11.53 21.83
N TRP A 404 20.95 12.35 21.08
CA TRP A 404 21.29 13.72 20.74
C TRP A 404 20.74 14.70 21.79
N ASP A 405 19.49 14.50 22.20
CA ASP A 405 18.84 15.30 23.23
C ASP A 405 17.82 14.47 24.01
N THR A 406 17.56 14.84 25.26
CA THR A 406 16.57 14.16 26.11
C THR A 406 16.10 15.10 27.21
N GLY A 407 14.84 14.93 27.61
CA GLY A 407 14.26 15.77 28.65
C GLY A 407 12.84 15.35 28.96
N THR A 408 12.06 16.31 29.45
CA THR A 408 10.64 16.14 29.77
C THR A 408 9.82 17.09 28.93
N TYR A 409 8.59 16.71 28.60
CA TYR A 409 7.70 17.54 27.80
C TYR A 409 6.34 17.73 28.47
N GLU A 410 5.66 18.83 28.14
CA GLU A 410 4.25 19.04 28.47
C GLU A 410 3.40 18.89 27.22
N THR A 411 2.36 18.06 27.30
CA THR A 411 1.44 17.86 26.18
C THR A 411 0.41 18.99 26.14
N GLU A 412 0.43 19.81 25.08
CA GLU A 412 -0.62 20.81 24.84
C GLU A 412 -1.79 20.20 24.06
N LYS A 413 -1.49 19.34 23.08
CA LYS A 413 -2.49 18.68 22.24
C LYS A 413 -2.01 17.31 21.80
N TRP A 414 -2.89 16.31 21.88
CA TRP A 414 -2.60 14.96 21.41
C TRP A 414 -3.79 14.39 20.65
N ARG A 415 -3.64 14.26 19.33
CA ARG A 415 -4.59 13.65 18.42
C ARG A 415 -3.84 12.71 17.48
N ALA A 416 -4.56 11.76 16.87
CA ALA A 416 -3.97 10.78 15.96
C ALA A 416 -3.29 11.42 14.73
N ASP A 417 -3.68 12.63 14.37
CA ASP A 417 -3.19 13.40 13.23
C ASP A 417 -2.28 14.59 13.62
N GLU A 418 -2.17 14.91 14.90
CA GLU A 418 -1.46 16.10 15.37
C GLU A 418 -1.04 15.98 16.85
N VAL A 419 0.23 16.24 17.12
CA VAL A 419 0.78 16.34 18.48
C VAL A 419 1.44 17.70 18.65
N ILE A 420 1.07 18.42 19.71
CA ILE A 420 1.67 19.70 20.12
C ILE A 420 2.17 19.54 21.55
N PHE A 421 3.44 19.86 21.76
CA PHE A 421 4.11 19.76 23.05
C PHE A 421 5.15 20.87 23.20
N ARG A 422 5.56 21.13 24.45
CA ARG A 422 6.60 22.09 24.81
C ARG A 422 7.61 21.51 25.78
#